data_AF-A0A2V5P6G7-F1
#
_entry.id   AF-A0A2V5P6G7-F1
#
_cell.length_a   1.000
_cell.length_b   1.000
_cell.length_c   1.000
_cell.angle_alpha   90.00
_cell.angle_beta   90.00
_cell.angle_gamma   90.00
#
_symmetry.space_group_name_H-M   'P 1'
#
loop_
_entity.id
_entity.type
_entity.pdbx_description
1 polymer ?
#
loop_
_entity_poly.entity_id
_entity_poly.type
_entity_poly.pdbx_seq_one_letter_code
_entity_poly.pdbx_strand_id
1 'polypeptide(L)'
;MRLNSDGTRDISFNPTVSIDPGFVPPEVRSVTVQTDGKILFGGLFTRVNGQVRNNLCRLNADGLLDTAFNPGATGGLISFYQPEVYSAGLQTD
;
A
#
# COMPACT_ATOMS: atom_id res chain seq x y z
N MET A 1 9.66 -13.66 0.78
CA MET A 1 11.13 -13.85 0.79
C MET A 1 11.62 -13.89 -0.64
N ARG A 2 12.80 -13.32 -0.91
CA ARG A 2 13.49 -13.42 -2.22
C ARG A 2 14.69 -14.37 -2.06
N LEU A 3 14.96 -15.17 -3.10
CA LEU A 3 16.10 -16.08 -3.14
C LEU A 3 17.09 -15.64 -4.24
N ASN A 4 18.37 -15.89 -4.00
CA ASN A 4 19.42 -15.79 -5.00
C ASN A 4 19.32 -16.95 -6.02
N SER A 5 20.08 -16.90 -7.10
CA SER A 5 20.10 -17.97 -8.12
C SER A 5 20.61 -19.32 -7.60
N ASP A 6 21.34 -19.32 -6.48
CA ASP A 6 21.83 -20.52 -5.79
C ASP A 6 20.83 -21.07 -4.75
N GLY A 7 19.64 -20.46 -4.63
CA GLY A 7 18.61 -20.84 -3.67
C GLY A 7 18.83 -20.33 -2.24
N THR A 8 19.93 -19.61 -1.96
CA THR A 8 20.13 -18.95 -0.67
C THR A 8 19.18 -17.76 -0.52
N ARG A 9 18.89 -17.35 0.72
CA ARG A 9 18.04 -16.18 0.98
C ARG A 9 18.78 -14.92 0.54
N ASP A 10 18.12 -14.08 -0.23
CA ASP A 10 18.64 -12.76 -0.56
C ASP A 10 18.46 -11.81 0.63
N ILE A 11 19.54 -11.61 1.39
CA ILE A 11 19.54 -10.74 2.57
C ILE A 11 19.48 -9.26 2.20
N SER A 12 19.88 -8.88 0.97
CA SER A 12 19.77 -7.50 0.50
C SER A 12 18.31 -7.08 0.30
N PHE A 13 17.41 -8.06 0.15
CA PHE A 13 15.98 -7.84 0.09
C PHE A 13 15.34 -8.00 1.47
N ASN A 14 15.21 -6.88 2.18
CA ASN A 14 14.63 -6.84 3.51
C ASN A 14 13.39 -5.95 3.55
N PRO A 15 12.27 -6.39 2.93
CA PRO A 15 11.08 -5.57 2.83
C PRO A 15 10.46 -5.35 4.20
N THR A 16 10.52 -4.11 4.68
CA THR A 16 9.72 -3.62 5.80
C THR A 16 8.54 -2.87 5.20
N VAL A 17 7.46 -3.60 4.91
CA VAL A 17 6.22 -3.05 4.35
C VAL A 17 5.10 -3.21 5.37
N SER A 18 4.53 -2.09 5.80
CA SER A 18 3.29 -1.98 6.57
C SER A 18 2.21 -1.39 5.67
N ILE A 19 1.05 -2.02 5.62
CA ILE A 19 -0.14 -1.57 4.88
C ILE A 19 -1.21 -1.16 5.89
N ASP A 20 -1.90 -0.04 5.62
CA ASP A 20 -2.77 0.67 6.59
C ASP A 20 -3.77 -0.25 7.33
N PRO A 21 -3.95 -0.12 8.66
CA PRO A 21 -5.03 -0.74 9.43
C PRO A 21 -6.45 -0.18 9.16
N GLY A 22 -6.61 0.98 8.52
CA GLY A 22 -7.91 1.65 8.35
C GLY A 22 -8.87 1.05 7.31
N PHE A 23 -8.47 -0.01 6.60
CA PHE A 23 -9.32 -0.74 5.65
C PHE A 23 -9.23 -2.22 5.97
N VAL A 24 -10.37 -2.92 6.12
CA VAL A 24 -10.38 -4.28 6.69
C VAL A 24 -10.84 -5.33 5.68
N PRO A 25 -10.00 -6.33 5.32
CA PRO A 25 -8.55 -6.37 5.45
C PRO A 25 -7.85 -5.67 4.27
N PRO A 26 -6.67 -5.06 4.47
CA PRO A 26 -5.86 -4.59 3.36
C PRO A 26 -5.36 -5.81 2.58
N GLU A 27 -5.41 -5.75 1.26
CA GLU A 27 -5.10 -6.89 0.40
C GLU A 27 -4.13 -6.48 -0.70
N VAL A 28 -3.07 -7.27 -0.92
CA VAL A 28 -2.27 -7.19 -2.13
C VAL A 28 -2.82 -8.21 -3.12
N ARG A 29 -3.32 -7.73 -4.26
CA ARG A 29 -3.97 -8.56 -5.30
C ARG A 29 -3.06 -8.89 -6.47
N SER A 30 -2.04 -8.07 -6.68
CA SER A 30 -1.10 -8.23 -7.79
C SER A 30 0.29 -7.77 -7.39
N VAL A 31 1.30 -8.47 -7.90
CA VAL A 31 2.71 -8.16 -7.74
C VAL A 31 3.45 -8.48 -9.04
N THR A 32 4.35 -7.60 -9.44
CA THR A 32 5.27 -7.83 -10.55
C THR A 32 6.64 -7.24 -10.25
N VAL A 33 7.68 -7.91 -10.74
CA VAL A 33 9.06 -7.40 -10.69
C VAL A 33 9.34 -6.71 -12.02
N GLN A 34 9.87 -5.49 -11.97
CA GLN A 34 10.31 -4.72 -13.13
C GLN A 34 11.71 -5.17 -13.57
N THR A 35 12.11 -4.86 -14.80
CA THR A 35 13.43 -5.25 -15.34
C THR A 35 14.61 -4.64 -14.59
N ASP A 36 14.39 -3.54 -13.86
CA ASP A 36 15.38 -2.88 -13.00
C ASP A 36 15.41 -3.45 -11.56
N GLY A 37 14.68 -4.54 -11.30
CA GLY A 37 14.62 -5.19 -9.98
C GLY A 37 13.67 -4.53 -8.99
N LYS A 38 13.02 -3.41 -9.34
CA LYS A 38 11.95 -2.82 -8.53
C LYS A 38 10.72 -3.72 -8.52
N ILE A 39 9.87 -3.57 -7.51
CA ILE A 39 8.67 -4.40 -7.34
C ILE A 39 7.45 -3.50 -7.33
N LEU A 40 6.56 -3.68 -8.31
CA LEU A 40 5.27 -3.01 -8.32
C LEU A 40 4.23 -3.95 -7.70
N PHE A 41 3.42 -3.44 -6.78
CA PHE A 41 2.31 -4.19 -6.21
C PHE A 41 1.07 -3.32 -6.08
N GLY A 42 -0.09 -3.95 -6.22
CA GLY A 42 -1.37 -3.27 -6.16
C GLY A 42 -2.45 -4.11 -5.50
N GLY A 43 -3.51 -3.44 -5.05
CA GLY A 43 -4.58 -4.07 -4.29
C GLY A 43 -5.44 -3.06 -3.55
N LEU A 44 -5.94 -3.46 -2.39
CA LEU A 44 -6.86 -2.70 -1.56
C LEU A 44 -6.12 -2.15 -0.34
N PHE A 45 -5.57 -0.96 -0.48
CA PHE A 45 -4.88 -0.24 0.58
C PHE A 45 -4.81 1.26 0.24
N THR A 46 -4.75 2.09 1.27
CA THR A 46 -4.66 3.56 1.13
C THR A 46 -3.35 4.12 1.66
N ARG A 47 -2.59 3.33 2.43
CA ARG A 47 -1.24 3.68 2.87
C ARG A 47 -0.29 2.50 2.82
N VAL A 48 0.98 2.83 2.58
CA VAL A 48 2.13 1.93 2.70
C VAL A 48 3.21 2.66 3.50
N ASN A 49 3.73 2.04 4.57
CA ASN A 49 4.71 2.61 5.50
C ASN A 49 4.33 4.02 5.99
N GLY A 50 3.04 4.21 6.30
CA GLY A 50 2.49 5.49 6.75
C GLY A 50 2.28 6.54 5.65
N GLN A 51 2.81 6.33 4.44
CA GLN A 51 2.65 7.21 3.29
C GLN A 51 1.37 6.90 2.53
N VAL A 52 0.65 7.93 2.08
CA VAL A 52 -0.56 7.75 1.27
C VAL A 52 -0.19 7.12 -0.07
N ARG A 53 -0.73 5.93 -0.32
CA ARG A 53 -0.55 5.12 -1.52
C ARG A 53 -1.89 4.43 -1.78
N ASN A 54 -2.67 4.94 -2.72
CA ASN A 54 -3.96 4.36 -3.04
C ASN A 54 -3.79 3.28 -4.09
N ASN A 55 -4.04 2.04 -3.69
CA ASN A 55 -4.17 0.84 -4.53
C ASN A 55 -2.92 0.40 -5.32
N LEU A 56 -1.90 1.26 -5.44
CA LEU A 56 -0.70 0.99 -6.21
C LEU A 56 0.54 1.56 -5.51
N CYS A 57 1.57 0.73 -5.42
CA CYS A 57 2.82 1.05 -4.74
C CYS A 57 4.01 0.38 -5.43
N ARG A 58 5.20 0.95 -5.28
CA ARG A 58 6.45 0.37 -5.76
C ARG A 58 7.49 0.29 -4.65
N LEU A 59 8.22 -0.81 -4.59
CA LEU A 59 9.44 -0.97 -3.80
C LEU A 59 10.66 -0.85 -4.70
N ASN A 60 11.75 -0.34 -4.15
CA ASN A 60 13.08 -0.44 -4.71
C ASN A 60 13.58 -1.91 -4.66
N ALA A 61 14.68 -2.19 -5.36
CA ALA A 61 15.26 -3.53 -5.43
C ALA A 61 15.76 -4.07 -4.07
N ASP A 62 15.99 -3.19 -3.10
CA ASP A 62 16.32 -3.51 -1.70
C ASP A 62 15.08 -3.85 -0.84
N GLY A 63 13.88 -3.67 -1.39
CA GLY A 63 12.62 -3.89 -0.69
C GLY A 63 12.10 -2.68 0.10
N LEU A 64 12.76 -1.52 0.04
CA LEU A 64 12.28 -0.29 0.64
C LEU A 64 11.26 0.41 -0.25
N LEU A 65 10.35 1.19 0.34
CA LEU A 65 9.36 1.96 -0.40
C LEU A 65 10.03 2.95 -1.36
N ASP A 66 9.69 2.89 -2.65
CA ASP A 66 10.07 3.92 -3.62
C ASP A 66 9.18 5.15 -3.38
N THR A 67 9.72 6.16 -2.68
CA THR A 67 9.01 7.39 -2.35
C THR A 67 8.81 8.29 -3.57
N ALA A 68 9.73 8.24 -4.54
CA ALA A 68 9.67 9.00 -5.79
C ALA A 68 8.59 8.50 -6.74
N PHE A 69 8.22 7.22 -6.66
CA PHE A 69 7.08 6.68 -7.39
C PHE A 69 5.76 7.07 -6.74
N ASN A 70 5.22 8.25 -7.08
CA ASN A 70 3.88 8.66 -6.72
C ASN A 70 3.00 8.79 -7.97
N PRO A 71 2.27 7.74 -8.36
CA PRO A 71 1.42 7.78 -9.56
C PRO A 71 0.22 8.73 -9.41
N GLY A 72 0.12 9.47 -8.30
CA GLY A 72 -0.93 10.48 -8.12
C GLY A 72 -2.32 9.87 -8.10
N ALA A 73 -2.46 8.62 -7.62
CA ALA A 73 -3.74 7.97 -7.47
C ALA A 73 -4.58 8.72 -6.42
N THR A 74 -5.21 9.82 -6.83
CA THR A 74 -6.30 10.53 -6.14
C THR A 74 -7.65 9.81 -6.40
N GLY A 75 -7.60 8.50 -6.58
CA GLY A 75 -8.73 7.66 -6.98
C GLY A 75 -9.09 6.69 -5.87
N GLY A 76 -9.70 7.22 -4.83
CA GLY A 76 -10.28 6.47 -3.74
C GLY A 76 -11.12 7.40 -2.88
N LEU A 77 -12.06 8.13 -3.48
CA LEU A 77 -13.28 8.47 -2.76
C LEU A 77 -13.98 7.16 -2.41
N ILE A 78 -13.46 6.44 -1.42
CA ILE A 78 -14.25 5.47 -0.69
C ILE A 78 -14.96 6.27 0.39
N SER A 79 -16.05 6.91 -0.03
CA SER A 79 -17.08 7.35 0.92
C SER A 79 -17.70 6.11 1.56
N PHE A 80 -17.01 5.40 2.47
CA PHE A 80 -17.58 4.44 3.44
C PHE A 80 -16.69 4.17 4.66
N TYR A 81 -15.75 5.06 5.03
CA TYR A 81 -15.19 5.01 6.39
C TYR A 81 -15.94 6.00 7.28
N GLN A 82 -17.04 5.54 7.89
CA GLN A 82 -17.60 6.19 9.06
C GLN A 82 -17.47 5.27 10.27
N PRO A 83 -16.40 5.40 11.07
CA PRO A 83 -16.51 5.12 12.48
C PRO A 83 -17.16 6.35 13.12
N GLU A 84 -18.48 6.27 13.30
CA GLU A 84 -19.24 7.08 14.27
C GLU A 84 -19.19 8.61 14.08
N VAL A 85 -20.07 9.16 13.23
CA VAL A 85 -20.54 10.54 13.46
C VAL A 85 -22.02 10.52 13.81
N TYR A 86 -22.28 10.55 15.11
CA TYR A 86 -23.50 11.08 15.69
C TYR A 86 -23.60 12.57 15.34
N SER A 87 -24.56 12.94 14.51
CA SER A 87 -25.28 14.19 14.73
C SER A 87 -26.74 13.99 14.40
N ALA A 88 -27.56 13.89 15.45
CA ALA A 88 -29.00 13.97 15.32
C ALA A 88 -29.33 15.41 14.92
N GLY A 89 -29.87 15.59 13.72
CA GLY A 89 -30.49 16.84 13.33
C GLY A 89 -31.77 17.05 14.14
N LEU A 90 -31.77 18.03 15.03
CA LEU A 90 -32.98 18.76 15.39
C LEU A 90 -32.64 20.24 15.28
N GLN A 91 -33.16 20.87 14.23
CA GLN A 91 -33.48 22.28 14.28
C GLN A 91 -35.00 22.34 14.22
N THR A 92 -35.62 22.58 15.39
CA THR A 92 -37.01 23.01 15.45
C THR A 92 -37.11 24.40 14.85
N ASP A 93 -38.19 24.63 14.12
CA ASP A 93 -38.52 25.84 13.35
C ASP A 93 -38.08 27.18 13.98
#